data_AF-A0A8T5GX88-F1
#
_entry.id   AF-A0A8T5GX88-F1
#
_cell.length_a   1.000
_cell.length_b   1.000
_cell.length_c   1.000
_cell.angle_alpha   90.00
_cell.angle_beta   90.00
_cell.angle_gamma   90.00
#
_symmetry.space_group_name_H-M   'P 1'
#
loop_
_entity.id
_entity.type
_entity.pdbx_description
1 polymer ?
#
loop_
_entity_poly.entity_id
_entity_poly.type
_entity_poly.pdbx_seq_one_letter_code
_entity_poly.pdbx_strand_id
1 'polypeptide(L)'
;PKMYTGATTLRTPGQGSEFYSLREYVPGDPFKNINWKAYARTGELMVNEKCRDAVTDLYLILDSRDISRIGTVLKNPLEMGTVSAASLAAFFLKRRDSVSLAIYDEKLAYLPPDTGDKQYFKILSALSGVSAGGEMPLQAVTNSLSGRFSRGSPVFIISSCEGDGTIPAAVRDLVGRGHEVTVLSPSSIDFERLVSRIPRMSYEVLKLERQNRLTSLAGSGAQVIDWMPDMDLSQALMQVRGY
;
A
#
# COMPACT_ATOMS: atom_id res chain seq x y z
N PRO A 1 25.96 33.40 5.95
CA PRO A 1 25.30 32.16 6.42
C PRO A 1 24.23 31.71 5.42
N LYS A 2 24.51 30.67 4.61
CA LYS A 2 23.53 30.14 3.64
C LYS A 2 22.47 29.34 4.40
N MET A 3 21.24 29.85 4.43
CA MET A 3 20.06 29.08 4.86
C MET A 3 19.73 28.06 3.76
N TYR A 4 19.79 26.77 4.09
CA TYR A 4 19.18 25.74 3.26
C TYR A 4 17.71 25.63 3.63
N THR A 5 16.85 26.25 2.82
CA THR A 5 15.41 26.03 2.84
C THR A 5 15.12 24.73 2.08
N GLY A 6 15.14 23.62 2.81
CA GLY A 6 14.67 22.32 2.33
C GLY A 6 13.73 21.77 3.38
N ALA A 7 12.48 21.49 3.02
CA ALA A 7 11.41 21.11 3.94
C ALA A 7 11.82 19.92 4.83
N THR A 8 12.27 20.22 6.05
CA THR A 8 12.70 19.25 7.08
C THR A 8 11.67 18.16 7.21
N THR A 9 12.02 16.95 6.77
CA THR A 9 11.25 15.74 7.06
C THR A 9 11.01 15.69 8.56
N LEU A 10 9.75 15.73 8.99
CA LEU A 10 9.37 15.51 10.39
C LEU A 10 9.51 14.00 10.65
N ARG A 11 10.73 13.48 10.55
CA ARG A 11 11.06 12.18 11.12
C ARG A 11 11.08 12.36 12.64
N THR A 12 10.64 11.36 13.39
CA THR A 12 10.56 11.47 14.85
C THR A 12 11.81 10.81 15.45
N PRO A 13 12.55 11.50 16.36
CA PRO A 13 13.68 10.87 17.05
C PRO A 13 13.21 9.67 17.87
N GLY A 14 14.01 8.59 17.87
CA GLY A 14 13.70 7.36 18.61
C GLY A 14 14.73 6.25 18.45
N GLN A 15 14.40 5.08 19.00
CA GLN A 15 15.25 3.90 18.92
C GLN A 15 15.09 3.23 17.56
N GLY A 16 15.89 3.63 16.58
CA GLY A 16 16.05 2.85 15.37
C GLY A 16 17.45 2.95 14.80
N SER A 17 17.60 2.64 13.53
CA SER A 17 18.90 2.39 12.90
C SER A 17 19.39 3.55 12.05
N GLU A 18 18.48 4.33 11.45
CA GLU A 18 18.80 5.43 10.53
C GLU A 18 19.15 6.73 11.29
N PHE A 19 20.18 7.47 10.86
CA PHE A 19 20.54 8.75 11.46
C PHE A 19 19.43 9.81 11.23
N TYR A 20 19.07 10.54 12.28
CA TYR A 20 18.08 11.62 12.24
C TYR A 20 18.74 13.00 12.40
N SER A 21 19.44 13.21 13.53
CA SER A 21 20.07 14.47 13.90
C SER A 21 21.23 14.24 14.86
N LEU A 22 22.01 15.29 15.11
CA LEU A 22 22.92 15.35 16.25
C LEU A 22 22.25 16.13 17.37
N ARG A 23 22.36 15.64 18.60
CA ARG A 23 22.04 16.42 19.80
C ARG A 23 23.21 16.39 20.78
N GLU A 24 23.21 17.34 21.71
CA GLU A 24 24.14 17.34 22.83
C GLU A 24 23.97 16.08 23.69
N TYR A 25 25.09 15.53 24.13
CA TYR A 25 25.15 14.43 25.08
C TYR A 25 24.58 14.86 26.43
N VAL A 26 23.69 14.04 27.00
CA VAL A 26 23.17 14.21 28.35
C VAL A 26 23.63 13.02 29.21
N PRO A 27 24.02 13.24 30.48
CA PRO A 27 24.36 12.14 31.38
C PRO A 27 23.25 11.09 31.43
N GLY A 28 23.58 9.85 31.07
CA GLY A 28 22.64 8.74 30.90
C GLY A 28 22.58 8.20 29.46
N ASP A 29 23.10 8.95 28.49
CA ASP A 29 23.21 8.47 27.12
C ASP A 29 24.24 7.34 26.96
N PRO A 30 23.95 6.30 26.17
CA PRO A 30 24.92 5.22 25.92
C PRO A 30 26.15 5.76 25.18
N PHE A 31 27.37 5.49 25.68
CA PHE A 31 28.62 5.90 25.03
C PHE A 31 28.76 5.42 23.57
N LYS A 32 28.15 4.27 23.23
CA LYS A 32 28.11 3.74 21.85
C LYS A 32 27.41 4.66 20.84
N ASN A 33 26.59 5.60 21.32
CA ASN A 33 25.85 6.55 20.48
C ASN A 33 26.61 7.88 20.29
N ILE A 34 27.75 8.08 20.95
CA ILE A 34 28.57 9.29 20.80
C ILE A 34 29.12 9.36 19.38
N ASN A 35 28.94 10.51 18.75
CA ASN A 35 29.55 10.79 17.45
C ASN A 35 30.97 11.33 17.65
N TRP A 36 31.95 10.42 17.71
CA TRP A 36 33.37 10.77 17.90
C TRP A 36 33.91 11.71 16.82
N LYS A 37 33.35 11.66 15.60
CA LYS A 37 33.75 12.55 14.50
C LYS A 37 33.24 13.98 14.71
N ALA A 38 32.04 14.14 15.26
CA ALA A 38 31.53 15.45 15.66
C ALA A 38 32.36 16.01 16.81
N TYR A 39 32.63 15.20 17.85
CA TYR A 39 33.48 15.57 18.98
C TYR A 39 34.87 16.03 18.54
N ALA A 40 35.53 15.29 17.65
CA ALA A 40 36.86 15.68 17.14
C ALA A 40 36.88 17.02 16.39
N ARG A 41 35.73 17.47 15.86
CA ARG A 41 35.61 18.74 15.12
C ARG A 41 35.18 19.91 16.01
N THR A 42 34.31 19.68 16.98
CA THR A 42 33.69 20.75 17.79
C THR A 42 34.22 20.82 19.22
N GLY A 43 34.80 19.74 19.75
CA GLY A 43 35.18 19.59 21.16
C GLY A 43 34.00 19.30 22.09
N GLU A 44 32.77 19.27 21.56
CA GLU A 44 31.54 19.05 22.32
C GLU A 44 31.04 17.62 22.16
N LEU A 45 30.62 16.99 23.26
CA LEU A 45 30.07 15.64 23.23
C LEU A 45 28.67 15.70 22.60
N MET A 46 28.54 15.11 21.41
CA MET A 46 27.27 14.98 20.70
C MET A 46 26.93 13.50 20.51
N VAL A 47 25.64 13.17 20.53
CA VAL A 47 25.12 11.84 20.24
C VAL A 47 24.33 11.85 18.94
N ASN A 48 24.41 10.75 18.20
CA ASN A 48 23.56 10.53 17.03
C ASN A 48 22.13 10.20 17.52
N GLU A 49 21.19 11.10 17.27
CA GLU A 49 19.77 10.74 17.31
C GLU A 49 19.45 9.92 16.07
N LYS A 50 18.70 8.85 16.28
CA LYS A 50 18.27 7.96 15.22
C LYS A 50 16.77 8.10 15.00
N CYS A 51 16.30 7.79 13.80
CA CYS A 51 14.89 7.64 13.51
C CYS A 51 14.40 6.39 14.24
N ARG A 52 13.19 6.41 14.78
CA ARG A 52 12.55 5.18 15.29
C ARG A 52 12.36 4.20 14.12
N ASP A 53 12.74 2.93 14.30
CA ASP A 53 12.52 1.91 13.27
C ASP A 53 11.00 1.72 13.04
N ALA A 54 10.59 1.57 11.79
CA ALA A 54 9.23 1.18 11.44
C ALA A 54 8.97 -0.24 11.98
N VAL A 55 7.75 -0.51 12.45
CA VAL A 55 7.40 -1.82 13.00
C VAL A 55 7.24 -2.83 11.87
N THR A 56 6.63 -2.43 10.74
CA THR A 56 6.54 -3.22 9.50
C THR A 56 6.47 -2.31 8.27
N ASP A 57 6.96 -2.78 7.12
CA ASP A 57 6.73 -2.14 5.82
C ASP A 57 5.47 -2.71 5.16
N LEU A 58 4.46 -1.87 4.91
CA LEU A 58 3.23 -2.21 4.20
C LEU A 58 3.35 -1.87 2.71
N TYR A 59 2.86 -2.77 1.86
CA TYR A 59 2.80 -2.55 0.42
C TYR A 59 1.36 -2.49 -0.07
N LEU A 60 0.93 -1.32 -0.54
CA LEU A 60 -0.36 -1.14 -1.22
C LEU A 60 -0.14 -1.19 -2.73
N ILE A 61 -0.88 -2.04 -3.43
CA ILE A 61 -0.90 -2.14 -4.89
C ILE A 61 -2.33 -1.84 -5.35
N LEU A 62 -2.53 -0.72 -6.05
CA LEU A 62 -3.81 -0.25 -6.55
C LEU A 62 -3.91 -0.46 -8.06
N ASP A 63 -4.96 -1.17 -8.48
CA ASP A 63 -5.30 -1.41 -9.88
C ASP A 63 -6.08 -0.23 -10.48
N SER A 64 -5.41 0.54 -11.33
CA SER A 64 -5.97 1.66 -12.09
C SER A 64 -6.10 1.32 -13.58
N ARG A 65 -6.26 0.06 -13.94
CA ARG A 65 -6.52 -0.34 -15.33
C ARG A 65 -7.90 0.10 -15.81
N ASP A 66 -8.13 0.06 -17.12
CA ASP A 66 -9.42 0.46 -17.71
C ASP A 66 -10.62 -0.29 -17.12
N ILE A 67 -10.43 -1.54 -16.73
CA ILE A 67 -11.48 -2.37 -16.10
C ILE A 67 -11.95 -1.82 -14.74
N SER A 68 -11.12 -1.05 -14.04
CA SER A 68 -11.49 -0.42 -12.76
C SER A 68 -12.44 0.77 -12.94
N ARG A 69 -12.68 1.24 -14.17
CA ARG A 69 -13.63 2.32 -14.49
C ARG A 69 -15.09 1.88 -14.50
N ILE A 70 -15.35 0.57 -14.47
CA ILE A 70 -16.69 0.01 -14.62
C ILE A 70 -17.65 0.59 -13.57
N GLY A 71 -18.75 1.18 -14.02
CA GLY A 71 -19.74 1.84 -13.17
C GLY A 71 -20.00 3.28 -13.57
N THR A 72 -20.23 4.13 -12.58
CA THR A 72 -20.41 5.57 -12.77
C THR A 72 -19.11 6.32 -12.44
N VAL A 73 -19.05 7.59 -12.79
CA VAL A 73 -17.91 8.46 -12.46
C VAL A 73 -17.62 8.48 -10.94
N LEU A 74 -18.66 8.46 -10.10
CA LEU A 74 -18.52 8.56 -8.65
C LEU A 74 -18.54 7.21 -7.93
N LYS A 75 -18.89 6.14 -8.63
CA LYS A 75 -19.08 4.80 -8.05
C LYS A 75 -18.59 3.76 -9.04
N ASN A 76 -17.35 3.34 -8.83
CA ASN A 76 -16.66 2.32 -9.60
C ASN A 76 -15.56 1.69 -8.71
N PRO A 77 -14.96 0.56 -9.14
CA PRO A 77 -13.87 -0.09 -8.43
C PRO A 77 -12.67 0.81 -8.13
N LEU A 78 -12.31 1.73 -9.05
CA LEU A 78 -11.19 2.65 -8.86
C LEU A 78 -11.42 3.64 -7.71
N GLU A 79 -12.61 4.22 -7.62
CA GLU A 79 -12.98 5.13 -6.53
C GLU A 79 -12.96 4.42 -5.17
N MET A 80 -13.57 3.22 -5.10
CA MET A 80 -13.50 2.38 -3.90
C MET A 80 -12.05 2.04 -3.54
N GLY A 81 -11.26 1.65 -4.55
CA GLY A 81 -9.86 1.31 -4.38
C GLY A 81 -9.01 2.48 -3.87
N THR A 82 -9.27 3.67 -4.40
CA THR A 82 -8.60 4.92 -4.00
C THR A 82 -8.91 5.28 -2.54
N VAL A 83 -10.18 5.23 -2.16
CA VAL A 83 -10.62 5.48 -0.77
C VAL A 83 -10.03 4.44 0.19
N SER A 84 -9.98 3.18 -0.21
CA SER A 84 -9.39 2.12 0.64
C SER A 84 -7.88 2.25 0.78
N ALA A 85 -7.15 2.55 -0.30
CA ALA A 85 -5.72 2.81 -0.24
C ALA A 85 -5.39 3.98 0.70
N ALA A 86 -6.13 5.09 0.60
CA ALA A 86 -5.98 6.24 1.50
C ALA A 86 -6.28 5.87 2.96
N SER A 87 -7.36 5.10 3.20
CA SER A 87 -7.78 4.69 4.54
C SER A 87 -6.79 3.74 5.20
N LEU A 88 -6.30 2.74 4.46
CA LEU A 88 -5.26 1.82 4.92
C LEU A 88 -3.96 2.57 5.20
N ALA A 89 -3.53 3.45 4.30
CA ALA A 89 -2.35 4.28 4.52
C ALA A 89 -2.46 5.12 5.80
N ALA A 90 -3.59 5.80 6.00
CA ALA A 90 -3.84 6.56 7.22
C ALA A 90 -3.79 5.69 8.49
N PHE A 91 -4.38 4.49 8.44
CA PHE A 91 -4.38 3.57 9.57
C PHE A 91 -2.97 3.11 9.97
N PHE A 92 -2.19 2.61 9.01
CA PHE A 92 -0.84 2.09 9.26
C PHE A 92 0.18 3.20 9.58
N LEU A 93 0.10 4.35 8.90
CA LEU A 93 0.98 5.49 9.21
C LEU A 93 0.74 6.04 10.62
N LYS A 94 -0.52 6.06 11.12
CA LYS A 94 -0.84 6.43 12.51
C LYS A 94 -0.21 5.48 13.53
N ARG A 95 -0.05 4.20 13.17
CA ARG A 95 0.64 3.18 13.97
C ARG A 95 2.16 3.25 13.87
N ARG A 96 2.69 4.17 13.06
CA ARG A 96 4.11 4.34 12.72
C ARG A 96 4.71 3.20 11.90
N ASP A 97 3.86 2.45 11.21
CA ASP A 97 4.31 1.56 10.15
C ASP A 97 4.74 2.38 8.93
N SER A 98 5.62 1.81 8.09
CA SER A 98 5.95 2.42 6.82
C SER A 98 4.96 1.95 5.76
N VAL A 99 4.59 2.83 4.83
CA VAL A 99 3.60 2.50 3.79
C VAL A 99 4.14 2.88 2.43
N SER A 100 4.18 1.92 1.50
CA SER A 100 4.42 2.14 0.09
C SER A 100 3.13 2.09 -0.71
N LEU A 101 3.15 2.71 -1.89
CA LEU A 101 2.03 2.72 -2.82
C LEU A 101 2.54 2.44 -4.23
N ALA A 102 1.99 1.41 -4.87
CA ALA A 102 2.12 1.14 -6.29
C ALA A 102 0.75 1.36 -6.95
N ILE A 103 0.71 2.13 -8.02
CA ILE A 103 -0.48 2.33 -8.85
C ILE A 103 -0.09 1.87 -10.24
N TYR A 104 -0.88 0.97 -10.82
CA TYR A 104 -0.58 0.42 -12.14
C TYR A 104 -1.76 0.52 -13.09
N ASP A 105 -1.45 0.87 -14.33
CA ASP A 105 -2.38 1.15 -15.41
C ASP A 105 -1.73 0.79 -16.77
N GLU A 106 -1.35 1.76 -17.59
CA GLU A 106 -0.41 1.64 -18.70
C GLU A 106 1.06 1.74 -18.23
N LYS A 107 1.29 2.33 -17.06
CA LYS A 107 2.59 2.53 -16.39
C LYS A 107 2.51 1.99 -14.98
N LEU A 108 3.67 1.93 -14.34
CA LEU A 108 3.78 1.67 -12.90
C LEU A 108 4.30 2.92 -12.20
N ALA A 109 3.43 3.60 -11.46
CA ALA A 109 3.83 4.65 -10.53
C ALA A 109 4.10 4.03 -9.16
N TYR A 110 5.30 4.25 -8.60
CA TYR A 110 5.69 3.66 -7.33
C TYR A 110 6.24 4.70 -6.36
N LEU A 111 5.65 4.73 -5.17
CA LEU A 111 6.11 5.48 -4.01
C LEU A 111 6.70 4.48 -2.99
N PRO A 112 8.00 4.57 -2.67
CA PRO A 112 8.64 3.66 -1.72
C PRO A 112 8.09 3.80 -0.30
N PRO A 113 8.28 2.79 0.57
CA PRO A 113 7.83 2.86 1.95
C PRO A 113 8.51 4.00 2.69
N ASP A 114 7.71 4.80 3.40
CA ASP A 114 8.16 5.87 4.29
C ASP A 114 7.10 6.04 5.40
N THR A 115 7.39 6.85 6.41
CA THR A 115 6.53 7.02 7.60
C THR A 115 6.01 8.46 7.74
N GLY A 116 4.99 8.63 8.61
CA GLY A 116 4.50 9.93 9.05
C GLY A 116 3.66 10.71 8.04
N ASP A 117 3.26 11.92 8.45
CA ASP A 117 2.25 12.71 7.73
C ASP A 117 2.70 13.12 6.32
N LYS A 118 4.00 13.36 6.12
CA LYS A 118 4.54 13.68 4.79
C LYS A 118 4.33 12.55 3.81
N GLN A 119 4.49 11.30 4.24
CA GLN A 119 4.20 10.15 3.39
C GLN A 119 2.70 10.08 3.08
N TYR A 120 1.86 10.33 4.08
CA TYR A 120 0.41 10.37 3.86
C TYR A 120 0.01 11.41 2.81
N PHE A 121 0.58 12.63 2.86
CA PHE A 121 0.34 13.65 1.83
C PHE A 121 0.82 13.22 0.44
N LYS A 122 1.99 12.59 0.32
CA LYS A 122 2.46 12.05 -0.97
C LYS A 122 1.50 11.00 -1.53
N ILE A 123 1.00 10.10 -0.67
CA ILE A 123 0.00 9.09 -1.03
C ILE A 123 -1.29 9.75 -1.51
N LEU A 124 -1.83 10.71 -0.76
CA LEU A 124 -3.05 11.42 -1.16
C LEU A 124 -2.87 12.19 -2.47
N SER A 125 -1.72 12.84 -2.67
CA SER A 125 -1.41 13.51 -3.94
C SER A 125 -1.35 12.53 -5.10
N ALA A 126 -0.68 11.38 -4.93
CA ALA A 126 -0.63 10.32 -5.94
C ALA A 126 -2.04 9.80 -6.28
N LEU A 127 -2.86 9.56 -5.26
CA LEU A 127 -4.24 9.06 -5.39
C LEU A 127 -5.20 10.07 -6.04
N SER A 128 -5.00 11.38 -5.82
CA SER A 128 -5.88 12.43 -6.36
C SER A 128 -5.85 12.56 -7.89
N GLY A 129 -4.74 12.15 -8.52
CA GLY A 129 -4.54 12.24 -9.97
C GLY A 129 -4.80 10.93 -10.71
N VAL A 130 -5.30 9.90 -10.03
CA VAL A 130 -5.47 8.57 -10.61
C VAL A 130 -6.63 8.57 -11.60
N SER A 131 -6.40 7.94 -12.75
CA SER A 131 -7.43 7.74 -13.76
C SER A 131 -7.26 6.34 -14.34
N ALA A 132 -8.38 5.65 -14.57
CA ALA A 132 -8.36 4.33 -15.17
C ALA A 132 -7.73 4.36 -16.57
N GLY A 133 -6.82 3.46 -16.89
CA GLY A 133 -6.21 3.36 -18.21
C GLY A 133 -5.35 2.12 -18.39
N GLY A 134 -5.20 1.64 -19.61
CA GLY A 134 -4.26 0.55 -19.91
C GLY A 134 -4.62 -0.79 -19.27
N GLU A 135 -3.74 -1.76 -19.47
CA GLU A 135 -4.02 -3.18 -19.21
C GLU A 135 -2.82 -3.93 -18.62
N MET A 136 -1.85 -3.23 -17.99
CA MET A 136 -0.62 -3.85 -17.48
C MET A 136 -0.92 -5.03 -16.54
N PRO A 137 -0.46 -6.25 -16.83
CA PRO A 137 -0.70 -7.40 -15.97
C PRO A 137 -0.05 -7.25 -14.58
N LEU A 138 -0.74 -7.70 -13.54
CA LEU A 138 -0.27 -7.64 -12.15
C LEU A 138 1.05 -8.39 -11.96
N GLN A 139 1.28 -9.49 -12.66
CA GLN A 139 2.56 -10.20 -12.60
C GLN A 139 3.74 -9.32 -13.05
N ALA A 140 3.56 -8.46 -14.06
CA ALA A 140 4.61 -7.55 -14.48
C ALA A 140 4.93 -6.52 -13.38
N VAL A 141 3.90 -6.06 -12.67
CA VAL A 141 4.01 -5.14 -11.52
C VAL A 141 4.77 -5.82 -10.37
N THR A 142 4.34 -7.01 -9.93
CA THR A 142 4.97 -7.71 -8.82
C THR A 142 6.41 -8.11 -9.14
N ASN A 143 6.71 -8.49 -10.39
CA ASN A 143 8.08 -8.75 -10.85
C ASN A 143 8.95 -7.49 -10.78
N SER A 144 8.44 -6.33 -11.20
CA SER A 144 9.15 -5.05 -11.13
C SER A 144 9.43 -4.60 -9.69
N LEU A 145 8.50 -4.90 -8.77
CA LEU A 145 8.62 -4.57 -7.36
C LEU A 145 9.37 -5.63 -6.53
N SER A 146 9.71 -6.77 -7.13
CA SER A 146 10.27 -7.95 -6.44
C SER A 146 11.49 -7.67 -5.57
N GLY A 147 12.40 -6.80 -6.01
CA GLY A 147 13.60 -6.40 -5.26
C GLY A 147 13.38 -5.29 -4.22
N ARG A 148 12.15 -4.75 -4.12
CA ARG A 148 11.78 -3.65 -3.23
C ARG A 148 10.97 -4.12 -2.02
N PHE A 149 10.51 -5.36 -2.02
CA PHE A 149 9.77 -5.95 -0.92
C PHE A 149 10.69 -6.37 0.23
N SER A 150 10.42 -5.84 1.42
CA SER A 150 10.98 -6.33 2.68
C SER A 150 10.40 -7.71 2.99
N ARG A 151 11.23 -8.65 3.47
CA ARG A 151 10.81 -10.04 3.71
C ARG A 151 9.67 -10.11 4.70
N GLY A 152 8.66 -10.93 4.42
CA GLY A 152 7.54 -11.17 5.34
C GLY A 152 6.55 -10.02 5.46
N SER A 153 6.75 -8.93 4.71
CA SER A 153 5.87 -7.76 4.77
C SER A 153 4.47 -8.05 4.23
N PRO A 154 3.43 -7.44 4.82
CA PRO A 154 2.07 -7.50 4.32
C PRO A 154 1.94 -6.75 2.98
N VAL A 155 1.20 -7.35 2.05
CA VAL A 155 0.92 -6.81 0.72
C VAL A 155 -0.59 -6.78 0.50
N PHE A 156 -1.15 -5.58 0.33
CA PHE A 156 -2.54 -5.39 -0.06
C PHE A 156 -2.63 -5.15 -1.55
N ILE A 157 -3.42 -5.98 -2.23
CA ILE A 157 -3.73 -5.86 -3.64
C ILE A 157 -5.18 -5.41 -3.75
N ILE A 158 -5.39 -4.20 -4.25
CA ILE A 158 -6.69 -3.56 -4.37
C ILE A 158 -7.07 -3.60 -5.86
N SER A 159 -7.84 -4.62 -6.24
CA SER A 159 -8.18 -4.91 -7.64
C SER A 159 -9.48 -5.69 -7.75
N SER A 160 -10.31 -5.37 -8.75
CA SER A 160 -11.49 -6.18 -9.10
C SER A 160 -11.12 -7.62 -9.51
N CYS A 161 -9.83 -7.87 -9.75
CA CYS A 161 -9.25 -9.14 -10.16
C CYS A 161 -9.75 -9.63 -11.52
N GLU A 162 -10.15 -8.71 -12.39
CA GLU A 162 -10.72 -9.02 -13.70
C GLU A 162 -9.77 -8.64 -14.83
N GLY A 163 -9.98 -9.25 -16.00
CA GLY A 163 -9.22 -8.91 -17.22
C GLY A 163 -7.72 -9.23 -17.15
N ASP A 164 -7.26 -10.00 -16.16
CA ASP A 164 -5.85 -10.40 -16.03
C ASP A 164 -5.72 -11.82 -15.49
N GLY A 165 -5.34 -12.73 -16.38
CA GLY A 165 -5.09 -14.14 -16.05
C GLY A 165 -3.82 -14.39 -15.26
N THR A 166 -2.96 -13.38 -15.08
CA THR A 166 -1.68 -13.51 -14.36
C THR A 166 -1.81 -13.30 -12.85
N ILE A 167 -2.94 -12.78 -12.37
CA ILE A 167 -3.17 -12.50 -10.94
C ILE A 167 -2.90 -13.72 -10.04
N PRO A 168 -3.40 -14.94 -10.34
CA PRO A 168 -3.12 -16.09 -9.48
C PRO A 168 -1.63 -16.43 -9.38
N ALA A 169 -0.88 -16.26 -10.48
CA ALA A 169 0.57 -16.46 -10.46
C ALA A 169 1.27 -15.37 -9.63
N ALA A 170 0.87 -14.11 -9.80
CA ALA A 170 1.44 -12.98 -9.07
C ALA A 170 1.23 -13.11 -7.56
N VAL A 171 0.03 -13.54 -7.15
CA VAL A 171 -0.32 -13.83 -5.75
C VAL A 171 0.50 -15.00 -5.21
N ARG A 172 0.56 -16.13 -5.93
CA ARG A 172 1.36 -17.29 -5.51
C ARG A 172 2.83 -16.95 -5.34
N ASP A 173 3.40 -16.13 -6.23
CA ASP A 173 4.79 -15.71 -6.14
C ASP A 173 5.06 -14.86 -4.90
N LEU A 174 4.15 -13.95 -4.55
CA LEU A 174 4.26 -13.15 -3.33
C LEU A 174 4.13 -14.03 -2.07
N VAL A 175 3.11 -14.91 -2.02
CA VAL A 175 2.92 -15.84 -0.91
C VAL A 175 4.12 -16.78 -0.75
N GLY A 176 4.64 -17.33 -1.86
CA GLY A 176 5.81 -18.21 -1.88
C GLY A 176 7.11 -17.53 -1.42
N ARG A 177 7.19 -16.20 -1.50
CA ARG A 177 8.28 -15.38 -0.93
C ARG A 177 8.07 -15.05 0.56
N GLY A 178 6.96 -15.50 1.14
CA GLY A 178 6.63 -15.36 2.56
C GLY A 178 5.83 -14.10 2.90
N HIS A 179 5.27 -13.39 1.91
CA HIS A 179 4.41 -12.24 2.17
C HIS A 179 3.02 -12.66 2.65
N GLU A 180 2.46 -11.93 3.60
CA GLU A 180 1.03 -12.00 3.91
C GLU A 180 0.26 -11.18 2.87
N VAL A 181 -0.44 -11.87 1.96
CA VAL A 181 -1.13 -11.22 0.84
C VAL A 181 -2.62 -11.11 1.13
N THR A 182 -3.12 -9.88 1.10
CA THR A 182 -4.55 -9.57 1.22
C THR A 182 -5.05 -8.94 -0.06
N VAL A 183 -6.04 -9.57 -0.69
CA VAL A 183 -6.68 -9.08 -1.91
C VAL A 183 -8.01 -8.45 -1.53
N LEU A 184 -8.10 -7.12 -1.63
CA LEU A 184 -9.35 -6.38 -1.48
C LEU A 184 -9.96 -6.20 -2.88
N SER A 185 -11.05 -6.92 -3.14
CA SER A 185 -11.64 -6.97 -4.47
C SER A 185 -12.98 -6.26 -4.56
N PRO A 186 -13.03 -4.99 -5.00
CA PRO A 186 -14.30 -4.32 -5.28
C PRO A 186 -15.06 -4.99 -6.44
N SER A 187 -16.37 -5.20 -6.27
CA SER A 187 -17.22 -5.82 -7.29
C SER A 187 -17.59 -4.85 -8.42
N SER A 188 -16.93 -5.00 -9.57
CA SER A 188 -17.26 -4.35 -10.85
C SER A 188 -18.64 -4.74 -11.38
N ILE A 189 -19.05 -6.00 -11.21
CA ILE A 189 -20.31 -6.54 -11.74
C ILE A 189 -21.53 -5.89 -11.07
N ASP A 190 -21.45 -5.64 -9.76
CA ASP A 190 -22.52 -4.95 -9.06
C ASP A 190 -22.62 -3.48 -9.51
N PHE A 191 -21.51 -2.86 -9.89
CA PHE A 191 -21.53 -1.55 -10.54
C PHE A 191 -22.12 -1.57 -11.95
N GLU A 192 -21.85 -2.58 -12.78
CA GLU A 192 -22.51 -2.70 -14.10
C GLU A 192 -24.02 -2.87 -13.99
N ARG A 193 -24.47 -3.64 -13.00
CA ARG A 193 -25.88 -3.83 -12.71
C ARG A 193 -26.55 -2.52 -12.29
N LEU A 194 -25.89 -1.71 -11.45
CA LEU A 194 -26.39 -0.39 -11.04
C LEU A 194 -26.61 0.54 -12.24
N VAL A 195 -25.81 0.41 -13.30
CA VAL A 195 -25.94 1.19 -14.54
C VAL A 195 -26.84 0.50 -15.58
N SER A 196 -27.55 -0.57 -15.20
CA SER A 196 -28.50 -1.33 -16.06
C SER A 196 -27.91 -1.85 -17.38
N ARG A 197 -26.59 -2.11 -17.41
CA ARG A 197 -25.89 -2.54 -18.63
C ARG A 197 -25.98 -4.03 -18.94
N ILE A 198 -26.44 -4.83 -17.99
CA ILE A 198 -26.48 -6.29 -18.09
C ILE A 198 -27.86 -6.86 -17.79
N PRO A 199 -28.40 -7.76 -18.64
CA PRO A 199 -29.61 -8.53 -18.32
C PRO A 199 -29.41 -9.38 -17.07
N ARG A 200 -30.51 -9.72 -16.37
CA ARG A 200 -30.47 -10.52 -15.13
C ARG A 200 -29.74 -11.85 -15.30
N MET A 201 -29.95 -12.57 -16.41
CA MET A 201 -29.28 -13.85 -16.65
C MET A 201 -27.76 -13.70 -16.79
N SER A 202 -27.30 -12.63 -17.44
CA SER A 202 -25.87 -12.30 -17.56
C SER A 202 -25.25 -11.99 -16.19
N TYR A 203 -25.98 -11.27 -15.34
CA TYR A 203 -25.52 -10.95 -13.98
C TYR A 203 -25.27 -12.21 -13.14
N GLU A 204 -26.18 -13.19 -13.14
CA GLU A 204 -26.01 -14.42 -12.36
C GLU A 204 -24.79 -15.24 -12.81
N VAL A 205 -24.55 -15.32 -14.13
CA VAL A 205 -23.38 -16.01 -14.69
C VAL A 205 -22.09 -15.29 -14.28
N LEU A 206 -22.01 -13.97 -14.48
CA LEU A 206 -20.83 -13.18 -14.12
C LEU A 206 -20.53 -13.26 -12.62
N LYS A 207 -21.58 -13.22 -11.78
CA LYS A 207 -21.42 -13.37 -10.32
C LYS A 207 -20.81 -14.71 -9.94
N LEU A 208 -21.25 -15.80 -10.58
CA LEU A 208 -20.66 -17.13 -10.37
C LEU A 208 -19.20 -17.20 -10.85
N GLU A 209 -18.89 -16.62 -12.01
CA GLU A 209 -17.51 -16.56 -12.51
C GLU A 209 -16.58 -15.79 -11.57
N ARG A 210 -17.04 -14.65 -11.04
CA ARG A 210 -16.32 -13.88 -10.03
C ARG A 210 -16.10 -14.68 -8.76
N GLN A 211 -17.14 -15.34 -8.24
CA GLN A 211 -17.03 -16.17 -7.04
C GLN A 211 -15.99 -17.30 -7.23
N ASN A 212 -16.02 -17.97 -8.37
CA ASN A 212 -15.02 -19.00 -8.71
C ASN A 212 -13.61 -18.43 -8.76
N ARG A 213 -13.45 -17.24 -9.37
CA ARG A 213 -12.17 -16.54 -9.46
C ARG A 213 -11.61 -16.19 -8.09
N LEU A 214 -12.41 -15.57 -7.23
CA LEU A 214 -11.99 -15.19 -5.87
C LEU A 214 -11.69 -16.41 -5.00
N THR A 215 -12.48 -17.48 -5.13
CA THR A 215 -12.23 -18.76 -4.44
C THR A 215 -10.90 -19.39 -4.88
N SER A 216 -10.60 -19.37 -6.19
CA SER A 216 -9.31 -19.86 -6.71
C SER A 216 -8.13 -19.00 -6.23
N LEU A 217 -8.31 -17.69 -6.06
CA LEU A 217 -7.29 -16.81 -5.50
C LEU A 217 -7.07 -17.08 -4.00
N ALA A 218 -8.14 -17.30 -3.23
CA ALA A 218 -8.02 -17.69 -1.83
C ALA A 218 -7.27 -19.03 -1.67
N GLY A 219 -7.55 -19.99 -2.56
CA GLY A 219 -6.81 -21.26 -2.63
C GLY A 219 -5.31 -21.12 -2.97
N SER A 220 -4.88 -19.95 -3.45
CA SER A 220 -3.46 -19.64 -3.69
C SER A 220 -2.73 -19.12 -2.43
N GLY A 221 -3.41 -19.06 -1.28
CA GLY A 221 -2.83 -18.67 0.01
C GLY A 221 -3.01 -17.21 0.40
N ALA A 222 -3.73 -16.42 -0.41
CA ALA A 222 -4.08 -15.04 -0.06
C ALA A 222 -5.38 -14.97 0.77
N GLN A 223 -5.47 -13.98 1.63
CA GLN A 223 -6.73 -13.57 2.23
C GLN A 223 -7.50 -12.75 1.20
N VAL A 224 -8.68 -13.20 0.77
CA VAL A 224 -9.45 -12.53 -0.28
C VAL A 224 -10.74 -11.96 0.33
N ILE A 225 -10.97 -10.68 0.11
CA ILE A 225 -12.14 -9.93 0.55
C ILE A 225 -12.94 -9.56 -0.69
N ASP A 226 -14.14 -10.13 -0.83
CA ASP A 226 -15.10 -9.70 -1.85
C ASP A 226 -15.84 -8.47 -1.34
N TRP A 227 -15.49 -7.30 -1.88
CA TRP A 227 -15.95 -6.02 -1.37
C TRP A 227 -17.11 -5.50 -2.21
N MET A 228 -18.31 -5.57 -1.66
CA MET A 228 -19.53 -5.10 -2.31
C MET A 228 -19.68 -3.58 -2.21
N PRO A 229 -20.30 -2.90 -3.21
CA PRO A 229 -20.43 -1.44 -3.23
C PRO A 229 -21.19 -0.80 -2.04
N ASP A 230 -22.05 -1.57 -1.39
CA ASP A 230 -22.89 -1.18 -0.25
C ASP A 230 -22.25 -1.51 1.11
N MET A 231 -21.06 -2.12 1.11
CA MET A 231 -20.34 -2.52 2.30
C MET A 231 -19.27 -1.50 2.67
N ASP A 232 -19.23 -1.07 3.94
CA ASP A 232 -18.16 -0.20 4.41
C ASP A 232 -16.82 -0.95 4.45
N LEU A 233 -15.72 -0.24 4.19
CA LEU A 233 -14.38 -0.85 4.21
C LEU A 233 -14.06 -1.53 5.56
N SER A 234 -14.45 -0.92 6.67
CA SER A 234 -14.25 -1.50 8.00
C SER A 234 -14.97 -2.83 8.16
N GLN A 235 -16.21 -2.93 7.65
CA GLN A 235 -16.99 -4.17 7.65
C GLN A 235 -16.34 -5.23 6.76
N ALA A 236 -15.86 -4.83 5.58
CA ALA A 236 -15.16 -5.72 4.65
C ALA A 236 -13.88 -6.30 5.27
N LEU A 237 -13.06 -5.45 5.91
CA LEU A 237 -11.82 -5.87 6.58
C LEU A 237 -12.08 -6.80 7.78
N MET A 238 -13.19 -6.65 8.50
CA MET A 238 -13.55 -7.54 9.62
C MET A 238 -13.85 -8.99 9.19
N GLN A 239 -14.14 -9.24 7.90
CA GLN A 239 -14.34 -10.59 7.40
C GLN A 239 -13.05 -11.43 7.44
N VAL A 240 -11.90 -10.76 7.52
CA VAL A 240 -10.58 -11.38 7.62
C VAL A 240 -10.09 -11.29 9.06
N ARG A 241 -9.92 -12.45 9.69
CA ARG A 241 -9.28 -12.53 11.01
C ARG A 241 -7.79 -12.21 10.86
N GLY A 242 -7.33 -11.04 11.30
CA GLY A 242 -5.88 -10.76 11.29
C GLY A 242 -5.40 -9.35 11.62
N TYR A 243 -6.26 -8.32 11.57
CA TYR A 243 -5.83 -6.92 11.75
C TYR A 243 -6.41 -6.24 13.00
#